data_AF-A0A651DWV0-F1
#
_entry.id   AF-A0A651DWV0-F1
#
_cell.length_a   1.000
_cell.length_b   1.000
_cell.length_c   1.000
_cell.angle_alpha   90.00
_cell.angle_beta   90.00
_cell.angle_gamma   90.00
#
_symmetry.space_group_name_H-M   'P 1'
#
loop_
_entity.id
_entity.type
_entity.pdbx_description
1 polymer ?
#
loop_
_entity_poly.entity_id
_entity_poly.type
_entity_poly.pdbx_seq_one_letter_code
_entity_poly.pdbx_strand_id
1 'polypeptide(L)'
;MNSTQTILFLSANPKDTSRLRIDQELRDIDEGLRRAQHRDQFRLEQRSAVRPRDIQRAMLDLQPQIVHFSGHGEGEAGLVFEDDAGKAKLVDGTALAALFALFADQLTCVVLNGCYSQVQAQAIAQHIPYVIGMKDAIGDRGAIAFSVGFYDALGAGRDVDFAHRLGCNAMQLEGAAGHLTPVLLKSERSPQPTPLDPMPMNPAPSTEPIEVFISYSHGDEDLKDELYIHLAGLRRQGKIQPWQDRQIEAGAEWDAEIKARLESAGIILLLITPRFLNSDYCFDKEMQRAMERHEAGTARVIPIIMKPCDWPGSPFSKLQVLPKDAKPVTTWGDRDEALLDVVQGIRRAVESLQAKK
;
A
#
# COMPACT_ATOMS: atom_id res chain seq x y z
N MET A 1 12.00 11.76 -14.07
CA MET A 1 12.08 12.39 -12.74
C MET A 1 12.49 11.29 -11.78
N ASN A 2 13.58 11.43 -11.01
CA ASN A 2 13.96 10.39 -10.05
C ASN A 2 12.88 10.32 -8.96
N SER A 3 12.25 9.15 -8.81
CA SER A 3 11.26 8.91 -7.76
C SER A 3 11.96 8.93 -6.39
N THR A 4 11.43 9.70 -5.44
CA THR A 4 11.89 9.70 -4.05
C THR A 4 11.61 8.33 -3.43
N GLN A 5 12.62 7.72 -2.81
CA GLN A 5 12.52 6.44 -2.10
C GLN A 5 12.13 6.69 -0.64
N THR A 6 11.06 6.04 -0.19
CA THR A 6 10.62 6.05 1.20
C THR A 6 11.33 4.94 1.97
N ILE A 7 12.02 5.32 3.05
CA ILE A 7 12.62 4.45 4.05
C ILE A 7 11.66 4.41 5.23
N LEU A 8 11.08 3.24 5.51
CA LEU A 8 10.27 3.01 6.70
C LEU A 8 11.15 2.45 7.83
N PHE A 9 11.39 3.27 8.85
CA PHE A 9 12.10 2.90 10.07
C PHE A 9 11.09 2.45 11.14
N LEU A 10 11.14 1.16 11.48
CA LEU A 10 10.32 0.50 12.48
C LEU A 10 11.15 0.28 13.74
N SER A 11 10.72 0.82 14.88
CA SER A 11 11.36 0.58 16.17
C SER A 11 10.44 -0.14 17.16
N ALA A 12 11.01 -1.12 17.86
CA ALA A 12 10.36 -1.81 18.97
C ALA A 12 11.31 -1.90 20.16
N ASN A 13 10.88 -1.39 21.32
CA ASN A 13 11.67 -1.38 22.55
C ASN A 13 10.78 -1.74 23.74
N PRO A 14 10.26 -2.98 23.81
CA PRO A 14 9.25 -3.36 24.79
C PRO A 14 9.74 -3.17 26.23
N LYS A 15 8.82 -2.82 27.13
CA LYS A 15 9.12 -2.40 28.52
C LYS A 15 9.80 -3.48 29.36
N ASP A 16 9.62 -4.74 29.00
CA ASP A 16 10.17 -5.93 29.66
C ASP A 16 11.47 -6.45 29.02
N THR A 17 12.08 -5.67 28.13
CA THR A 17 13.38 -5.98 27.50
C THR A 17 14.47 -5.00 27.94
N SER A 18 15.73 -5.30 27.60
CA SER A 18 16.83 -4.33 27.78
C SER A 18 16.64 -3.14 26.85
N ARG A 19 16.87 -1.93 27.36
CA ARG A 19 16.63 -0.71 26.60
C ARG A 19 17.72 -0.51 25.54
N LEU A 20 17.33 -0.51 24.27
CA LEU A 20 18.19 -0.19 23.13
C LEU A 20 18.20 1.32 22.84
N ARG A 21 19.32 1.86 22.32
CA ARG A 21 19.47 3.26 21.89
C ARG A 21 18.92 3.54 20.49
N ILE A 22 17.70 3.08 20.21
CA ILE A 22 17.08 3.18 18.88
C ILE A 22 16.82 4.62 18.46
N ASP A 23 16.46 5.50 19.42
CA ASP A 23 16.26 6.93 19.12
C ASP A 23 17.55 7.62 18.66
N GLN A 24 18.70 7.17 19.18
CA GLN A 24 20.00 7.65 18.71
C GLN A 24 20.27 7.15 17.30
N GLU A 25 20.02 5.86 17.03
CA GLU A 25 20.18 5.31 15.69
C GLU A 25 19.40 6.10 14.65
N LEU A 26 18.10 6.33 14.90
CA LEU A 26 17.26 7.06 13.97
C LEU A 26 17.73 8.49 13.75
N ARG A 27 18.07 9.21 14.83
CA ARG A 27 18.54 10.60 14.73
C ARG A 27 19.81 10.68 13.89
N ASP A 28 20.76 9.78 14.14
CA ASP A 28 22.05 9.81 13.46
C ASP A 28 21.88 9.44 11.96
N ILE A 29 20.92 8.56 11.60
CA ILE A 29 20.51 8.29 10.21
C ILE A 29 19.86 9.50 9.53
N ASP A 30 18.88 10.15 10.20
CA ASP A 30 18.20 11.34 9.68
C ASP A 30 19.20 12.47 9.40
N GLU A 31 20.14 12.70 10.33
CA GLU A 31 21.22 13.67 10.15
C GLU A 31 22.14 13.33 8.98
N GLY A 32 22.48 12.05 8.79
CA GLY A 32 23.27 11.57 7.65
C GLY A 32 22.57 11.85 6.32
N LEU A 33 21.31 11.42 6.20
CA LEU A 33 20.49 11.60 4.99
C LEU A 33 20.27 13.07 4.66
N ARG A 34 20.01 13.94 5.64
CA ARG A 34 19.81 15.39 5.41
C ARG A 34 21.05 16.10 4.86
N ARG A 35 22.24 15.63 5.23
CA ARG A 35 23.53 16.20 4.77
C ARG A 35 24.02 15.58 3.46
N ALA A 36 23.37 14.50 3.01
CA ALA A 36 23.81 13.73 1.86
C ALA A 36 23.64 14.49 0.54
N GLN A 37 24.48 14.15 -0.44
CA GLN A 37 24.47 14.78 -1.77
C GLN A 37 23.14 14.54 -2.50
N HIS A 38 22.53 13.37 -2.30
CA HIS A 38 21.25 12.99 -2.90
C HIS A 38 20.10 12.97 -1.88
N ARG A 39 20.12 13.86 -0.88
CA ARG A 39 19.09 13.93 0.17
C ARG A 39 17.66 13.96 -0.36
N ASP A 40 17.41 14.64 -1.49
CA ASP A 40 16.07 14.80 -2.07
C ASP A 40 15.52 13.49 -2.67
N GLN A 41 16.35 12.44 -2.77
CA GLN A 41 15.94 11.10 -3.22
C GLN A 41 15.44 10.22 -2.09
N PHE A 42 15.51 10.64 -0.83
CA PHE A 42 15.12 9.82 0.31
C PHE A 42 14.12 10.54 1.21
N ARG A 43 13.09 9.81 1.64
CA ARG A 43 12.15 10.24 2.69
C ARG A 43 12.19 9.22 3.82
N LEU A 44 12.60 9.64 5.01
CA LEU A 44 12.65 8.79 6.19
C LEU A 44 11.35 8.92 7.00
N GLU A 45 10.62 7.82 7.10
CA GLU A 45 9.36 7.72 7.84
C GLU A 45 9.54 6.79 9.05
N GLN A 46 9.16 7.24 10.24
CA GLN A 46 9.31 6.47 11.48
C GLN A 46 7.97 5.91 11.97
N ARG A 47 8.00 4.68 12.49
CA ARG A 47 6.99 4.16 13.42
C ARG A 47 7.68 3.58 14.65
N SER A 48 7.27 4.05 15.83
CA SER A 48 7.81 3.61 17.12
C SER A 48 6.82 2.75 17.88
N ALA A 49 7.34 1.99 18.86
CA ALA A 49 6.54 1.06 19.66
C ALA A 49 5.71 0.12 18.77
N VAL A 50 6.37 -0.38 17.72
CA VAL A 50 5.68 -1.08 16.63
C VAL A 50 5.13 -2.40 17.13
N ARG A 51 3.82 -2.60 16.96
CA ARG A 51 3.16 -3.89 17.08
C ARG A 51 3.06 -4.55 15.71
N PRO A 52 2.83 -5.87 15.61
CA PRO A 52 2.79 -6.57 14.32
C PRO A 52 1.78 -5.98 13.32
N ARG A 53 0.62 -5.51 13.80
CA ARG A 53 -0.41 -4.87 12.97
C ARG A 53 0.00 -3.50 12.43
N ASP A 54 0.89 -2.80 13.13
CA ASP A 54 1.36 -1.48 12.74
C ASP A 54 2.33 -1.57 11.56
N ILE A 55 3.05 -2.70 11.43
CA ILE A 55 3.88 -3.00 10.24
C ILE A 55 3.00 -3.04 8.99
N GLN A 56 1.93 -3.84 9.02
CA GLN A 56 1.02 -3.98 7.88
C GLN A 56 0.42 -2.64 7.45
N ARG A 57 -0.03 -1.83 8.42
CA ARG A 57 -0.57 -0.49 8.16
C ARG A 57 0.49 0.42 7.54
N ALA A 58 1.68 0.49 8.15
CA ALA A 58 2.75 1.33 7.64
C ALA A 58 3.20 0.93 6.23
N MET A 59 3.26 -0.37 5.93
CA MET A 59 3.55 -0.87 4.57
C MET A 59 2.50 -0.42 3.55
N LEU A 60 1.22 -0.48 3.90
CA LEU A 60 0.11 -0.04 3.05
C LEU A 60 0.04 1.48 2.89
N ASP A 61 0.23 2.22 3.97
CA ASP A 61 0.06 3.68 4.01
C ASP A 61 1.23 4.41 3.33
N LEU A 62 2.45 3.88 3.48
CA LEU A 62 3.67 4.59 3.06
C LEU A 62 4.31 4.00 1.81
N GLN A 63 3.93 2.79 1.41
CA GLN A 63 4.52 2.05 0.29
C GLN A 63 6.06 2.18 0.21
N PRO A 64 6.79 1.79 1.26
CA PRO A 64 8.23 2.01 1.32
C PRO A 64 8.99 1.13 0.32
N GLN A 65 10.12 1.65 -0.15
CA GLN A 65 11.09 0.90 -0.95
C GLN A 65 12.14 0.24 -0.04
N ILE A 66 12.42 0.84 1.12
CA ILE A 66 13.38 0.32 2.10
C ILE A 66 12.67 0.18 3.44
N VAL A 67 12.78 -0.98 4.09
CA VAL A 67 12.32 -1.17 5.47
C VAL A 67 13.53 -1.40 6.37
N HIS A 68 13.59 -0.65 7.47
CA HIS A 68 14.59 -0.80 8.51
C HIS A 68 13.89 -1.19 9.81
N PHE A 69 14.17 -2.36 10.35
CA PHE A 69 13.75 -2.74 11.69
C PHE A 69 14.92 -2.57 12.65
N SER A 70 14.70 -1.84 13.74
CA SER A 70 15.64 -1.72 14.86
C SER A 70 14.94 -2.21 16.14
N GLY A 71 15.53 -3.21 16.79
CA GLY A 71 14.94 -3.86 17.95
C GLY A 71 15.64 -5.16 18.33
N HIS A 72 15.01 -5.93 19.21
CA HIS A 72 15.56 -7.21 19.64
C HIS A 72 15.26 -8.34 18.66
N GLY A 73 16.12 -9.35 18.65
CA GLY A 73 15.92 -10.60 17.92
C GLY A 73 16.35 -11.80 18.77
N GLU A 74 15.65 -12.93 18.58
CA GLU A 74 15.83 -14.16 19.36
C GLU A 74 16.11 -15.37 18.45
N GLY A 75 16.93 -15.18 17.42
CA GLY A 75 17.30 -16.26 16.49
C GLY A 75 16.06 -16.88 15.83
N GLU A 76 15.89 -18.20 15.91
CA GLU A 76 14.74 -18.89 15.30
C GLU A 76 13.38 -18.43 15.87
N ALA A 77 13.33 -17.92 17.10
CA ALA A 77 12.08 -17.49 17.73
C ALA A 77 11.48 -16.23 17.08
N GLY A 78 12.28 -15.42 16.38
CA GLY A 78 11.80 -14.26 15.64
C GLY A 78 12.39 -12.92 16.05
N LEU A 79 11.71 -11.87 15.62
CA LEU A 79 11.96 -10.50 16.05
C LEU A 79 10.96 -10.09 17.13
N VAL A 80 11.40 -9.23 18.04
CA VAL A 80 10.57 -8.79 19.16
C VAL A 80 9.90 -7.47 18.83
N PHE A 81 8.57 -7.46 18.86
CA PHE A 81 7.70 -6.30 18.71
C PHE A 81 6.98 -5.99 20.02
N GLU A 82 6.15 -4.95 20.04
CA GLU A 82 5.28 -4.66 21.17
C GLU A 82 3.89 -5.32 21.03
N ASP A 83 3.26 -5.60 22.16
CA ASP A 83 1.82 -5.85 22.26
C ASP A 83 1.05 -4.58 22.70
N ASP A 84 -0.24 -4.71 22.97
CA ASP A 84 -1.08 -3.59 23.40
C ASP A 84 -0.79 -3.08 24.82
N ALA A 85 -0.01 -3.83 25.61
CA ALA A 85 0.49 -3.41 26.92
C ALA A 85 1.90 -2.80 26.86
N GLY A 86 2.55 -2.82 25.68
CA GLY A 86 3.95 -2.44 25.48
C GLY A 86 4.93 -3.49 25.98
N LYS A 87 4.52 -4.75 26.06
CA LYS A 87 5.38 -5.90 26.39
C LYS A 87 5.88 -6.60 25.13
N ALA A 88 6.92 -7.41 25.29
CA ALA A 88 7.53 -8.18 24.23
C ALA A 88 6.52 -9.14 23.58
N LYS A 89 6.43 -9.05 22.26
CA LYS A 89 5.68 -9.96 21.41
C LYS A 89 6.58 -10.46 20.29
N LEU A 90 6.93 -11.74 20.35
CA LEU A 90 7.67 -12.39 19.29
C LEU A 90 6.83 -12.51 18.02
N VAL A 91 7.46 -12.25 16.88
CA VAL A 91 6.92 -12.52 15.55
C VAL A 91 7.91 -13.42 14.83
N ASP A 92 7.42 -14.59 14.43
CA ASP A 92 8.23 -15.58 13.76
C ASP A 92 8.70 -15.13 12.37
N GLY A 93 9.83 -15.67 11.94
CA GLY A 93 10.44 -15.32 10.66
C GLY A 93 9.60 -15.70 9.44
N THR A 94 8.80 -16.75 9.54
CA THR A 94 7.93 -17.20 8.45
C THR A 94 6.79 -16.22 8.21
N ALA A 95 6.16 -15.71 9.28
CA ALA A 95 5.13 -14.70 9.21
C ALA A 95 5.67 -13.37 8.68
N LEU A 96 6.88 -12.96 9.09
CA LEU A 96 7.54 -11.78 8.54
C LEU A 96 7.88 -11.95 7.06
N ALA A 97 8.43 -13.10 6.66
CA ALA A 97 8.72 -13.38 5.26
C ALA A 97 7.45 -13.39 4.40
N ALA A 98 6.37 -14.01 4.88
CA ALA A 98 5.08 -14.00 4.21
C ALA A 98 4.54 -12.56 4.07
N LEU A 99 4.69 -11.72 5.09
CA LEU A 99 4.31 -10.31 5.02
C LEU A 99 5.13 -9.56 3.97
N PHE A 100 6.46 -9.64 4.01
CA PHE A 100 7.32 -8.94 3.05
C PHE A 100 7.15 -9.45 1.61
N ALA A 101 6.82 -10.74 1.43
CA ALA A 101 6.50 -11.30 0.12
C ALA A 101 5.27 -10.63 -0.53
N LEU A 102 4.31 -10.12 0.25
CA LEU A 102 3.16 -9.37 -0.27
C LEU A 102 3.54 -8.01 -0.87
N PHE A 103 4.73 -7.49 -0.55
CA PHE A 103 5.23 -6.19 -0.99
C PHE A 103 6.55 -6.31 -1.78
N ALA A 104 6.83 -7.50 -2.33
CA ALA A 104 8.09 -7.80 -3.01
C ALA A 104 8.29 -7.04 -4.33
N ASP A 105 7.21 -6.54 -4.92
CA ASP A 105 7.20 -5.72 -6.13
C ASP A 105 7.67 -4.27 -5.88
N GLN A 106 7.46 -3.74 -4.67
CA GLN A 106 7.87 -2.39 -4.29
C GLN A 106 9.16 -2.34 -3.45
N LEU A 107 9.44 -3.38 -2.66
CA LEU A 107 10.57 -3.39 -1.75
C LEU A 107 11.87 -3.73 -2.47
N THR A 108 12.86 -2.85 -2.32
CA THR A 108 14.21 -3.06 -2.85
C THR A 108 15.15 -3.55 -1.77
N CYS A 109 14.95 -3.14 -0.52
CA CYS A 109 15.85 -3.51 0.58
C CYS A 109 15.13 -3.67 1.93
N VAL A 110 15.50 -4.69 2.70
CA VAL A 110 15.08 -4.87 4.10
C VAL A 110 16.33 -4.98 5.00
N VAL A 111 16.39 -4.19 6.06
CA VAL A 111 17.45 -4.22 7.07
C VAL A 111 16.85 -4.66 8.39
N LEU A 112 17.26 -5.83 8.90
CA LEU A 112 16.86 -6.37 10.19
C LEU A 112 18.00 -6.12 11.20
N ASN A 113 17.98 -4.97 11.84
CA ASN A 113 18.97 -4.59 12.85
C ASN A 113 18.55 -5.09 14.24
N GLY A 114 18.59 -6.42 14.39
CA GLY A 114 18.37 -7.10 15.67
C GLY A 114 19.23 -8.36 15.76
N CYS A 115 19.62 -8.74 16.98
CA CYS A 115 20.50 -9.90 17.22
C CYS A 115 19.98 -11.18 16.57
N TYR A 116 20.87 -11.96 15.97
CA TYR A 116 20.55 -13.27 15.36
C TYR A 116 19.44 -13.25 14.30
N SER A 117 19.16 -12.09 13.69
CA SER A 117 18.11 -11.92 12.68
C SER A 117 18.43 -12.51 11.30
N GLN A 118 19.58 -13.16 11.13
CA GLN A 118 19.96 -13.79 9.85
C GLN A 118 18.94 -14.84 9.39
N VAL A 119 18.33 -15.59 10.31
CA VAL A 119 17.32 -16.62 9.98
C VAL A 119 16.10 -15.99 9.29
N GLN A 120 15.62 -14.87 9.82
CA GLN A 120 14.54 -14.08 9.23
C GLN A 120 14.98 -13.47 7.90
N ALA A 121 16.20 -12.96 7.84
CA ALA A 121 16.74 -12.37 6.62
C ALA A 121 16.83 -13.40 5.49
N GLN A 122 17.19 -14.65 5.79
CA GLN A 122 17.21 -15.75 4.80
C GLN A 122 15.82 -16.06 4.25
N ALA A 123 14.80 -16.07 5.10
CA ALA A 123 13.43 -16.29 4.66
C ALA A 123 12.93 -15.12 3.78
N ILE A 124 13.22 -13.88 4.16
CA ILE A 124 12.80 -12.68 3.42
C ILE A 124 13.57 -12.53 2.09
N ALA A 125 14.85 -12.92 2.04
CA ALA A 125 15.69 -12.83 0.84
C ALA A 125 15.23 -13.74 -0.31
N GLN A 126 14.32 -14.68 -0.04
CA GLN A 126 13.65 -15.46 -1.09
C GLN A 126 12.73 -14.60 -1.95
N HIS A 127 12.30 -13.45 -1.44
CA HIS A 127 11.33 -12.55 -2.07
C HIS A 127 11.89 -11.15 -2.35
N ILE A 128 12.78 -10.64 -1.48
CA ILE A 128 13.29 -9.26 -1.58
C ILE A 128 14.71 -9.26 -2.15
N PRO A 129 15.05 -8.34 -3.08
CA PRO A 129 16.35 -8.31 -3.75
C PRO A 129 17.54 -8.22 -2.79
N TYR A 130 17.45 -7.36 -1.77
CA TYR A 130 18.51 -7.16 -0.79
C TYR A 130 17.94 -7.26 0.63
N VAL A 131 18.49 -8.18 1.43
CA VAL A 131 18.11 -8.31 2.84
C VAL A 131 19.35 -8.38 3.71
N ILE A 132 19.40 -7.55 4.73
CA ILE A 132 20.50 -7.53 5.70
C ILE A 132 19.97 -8.07 7.02
N GLY A 133 20.65 -9.08 7.57
CA GLY A 133 20.37 -9.60 8.90
C GLY A 133 21.65 -9.81 9.69
N MET A 134 21.52 -9.97 11.00
CA MET A 134 22.64 -10.16 11.92
C MET A 134 22.83 -11.64 12.20
N LYS A 135 24.00 -12.19 11.88
CA LYS A 135 24.30 -13.62 12.13
C LYS A 135 24.62 -13.94 13.59
N ASP A 136 24.91 -12.92 14.39
CA ASP A 136 25.31 -13.02 15.79
C ASP A 136 24.67 -11.89 16.60
N ALA A 137 24.95 -11.84 17.89
CA ALA A 137 24.65 -10.69 18.73
C ALA A 137 25.38 -9.43 18.21
N ILE A 138 24.68 -8.31 18.26
CA ILE A 138 25.22 -6.99 17.93
C ILE A 138 24.96 -6.05 19.09
N GLY A 139 25.98 -5.33 19.54
CA GLY A 139 25.82 -4.30 20.57
C GLY A 139 25.33 -2.98 19.95
N ASP A 140 24.58 -2.19 20.72
CA ASP A 140 24.03 -0.90 20.30
C ASP A 140 24.98 -0.02 19.50
N ARG A 141 26.24 0.14 19.97
CA ARG A 141 27.21 0.99 19.29
C ARG A 141 27.53 0.49 17.87
N GLY A 142 27.66 -0.83 17.72
CA GLY A 142 27.87 -1.46 16.42
C GLY A 142 26.64 -1.36 15.54
N ALA A 143 25.45 -1.59 16.09
CA ALA A 143 24.18 -1.47 15.37
C ALA A 143 23.98 -0.06 14.80
N ILE A 144 24.20 0.98 15.62
CA ILE A 144 24.12 2.39 15.19
C ILE A 144 25.17 2.70 14.12
N ALA A 145 26.44 2.33 14.36
CA ALA A 145 27.52 2.61 13.42
C ALA A 145 27.28 1.97 12.06
N PHE A 146 26.77 0.73 12.04
CA PHE A 146 26.36 0.04 10.82
C PHE A 146 25.31 0.84 10.05
N SER A 147 24.19 1.16 10.69
CA SER A 147 23.06 1.84 10.04
C SER A 147 23.44 3.23 9.51
N VAL A 148 24.18 4.01 10.29
CA VAL A 148 24.67 5.33 9.86
C VAL A 148 25.55 5.19 8.62
N GLY A 149 26.57 4.32 8.67
CA GLY A 149 27.45 4.11 7.52
C GLY A 149 26.72 3.55 6.29
N PHE A 150 25.71 2.72 6.49
CA PHE A 150 24.87 2.20 5.41
C PHE A 150 24.07 3.32 4.73
N TYR A 151 23.34 4.15 5.48
CA TYR A 151 22.53 5.22 4.90
C TYR A 151 23.35 6.41 4.39
N ASP A 152 24.52 6.68 4.97
CA ASP A 152 25.46 7.67 4.42
C ASP A 152 25.93 7.28 3.01
N ALA A 153 26.22 6.00 2.79
CA ALA A 153 26.56 5.49 1.46
C ALA A 153 25.39 5.60 0.47
N LEU A 154 24.18 5.21 0.87
CA LEU A 154 23.00 5.33 0.01
C LEU A 154 22.70 6.80 -0.34
N GLY A 155 22.75 7.69 0.65
CA GLY A 155 22.60 9.13 0.46
C GLY A 155 23.68 9.75 -0.43
N ALA A 156 24.87 9.16 -0.47
CA ALA A 156 25.95 9.50 -1.39
C ALA A 156 25.81 8.86 -2.79
N GLY A 157 24.68 8.20 -3.08
CA GLY A 157 24.36 7.63 -4.39
C GLY A 157 25.06 6.30 -4.67
N ARG A 158 25.54 5.61 -3.63
CA ARG A 158 26.14 4.28 -3.76
C ARG A 158 25.06 3.19 -3.71
N ASP A 159 25.38 2.04 -4.29
CA ASP A 159 24.50 0.88 -4.28
C ASP A 159 24.47 0.17 -2.91
N VAL A 160 23.51 -0.74 -2.73
CA VAL A 160 23.30 -1.48 -1.48
C VAL A 160 24.53 -2.33 -1.11
N ASP A 161 25.22 -2.88 -2.11
CA ASP A 161 26.46 -3.62 -1.94
C ASP A 161 27.56 -2.79 -1.28
N PHE A 162 27.79 -1.59 -1.80
CA PHE A 162 28.76 -0.68 -1.22
C PHE A 162 28.29 -0.15 0.14
N ALA A 163 27.01 0.16 0.29
CA ALA A 163 26.43 0.62 1.54
C ALA A 163 26.61 -0.40 2.67
N HIS A 164 26.37 -1.68 2.39
CA HIS A 164 26.64 -2.76 3.34
C HIS A 164 28.11 -2.80 3.77
N ARG A 165 29.04 -2.76 2.80
CA ARG A 165 30.48 -2.74 3.10
C ARG A 165 30.91 -1.52 3.91
N LEU A 166 30.34 -0.33 3.61
CA LEU A 166 30.65 0.88 4.35
C LEU A 166 30.10 0.82 5.78
N GLY A 167 28.88 0.32 5.97
CA GLY A 167 28.31 0.09 7.31
C GLY A 167 29.17 -0.87 8.14
N CYS A 168 29.59 -2.00 7.57
CA CYS A 168 30.50 -2.93 8.26
C CYS A 168 31.86 -2.29 8.58
N ASN A 169 32.39 -1.45 7.69
CA ASN A 169 33.61 -0.70 7.95
C ASN A 169 33.44 0.33 9.08
N ALA A 170 32.31 1.04 9.13
CA ALA A 170 31.98 1.99 10.20
C ALA A 170 31.93 1.30 11.57
N MET A 171 31.35 0.09 11.67
CA MET A 171 31.42 -0.72 12.89
C MET A 171 32.86 -1.01 13.33
N GLN A 172 33.73 -1.36 12.37
CA GLN A 172 35.11 -1.69 12.64
C GLN A 172 35.89 -0.47 13.15
N LEU A 173 35.66 0.71 12.56
CA LEU A 173 36.28 1.97 12.98
C LEU A 173 35.86 2.37 14.40
N GLU A 174 34.62 2.07 14.79
CA GLU A 174 34.12 2.29 16.16
C GLU A 174 34.65 1.27 17.18
N GLY A 175 35.47 0.30 16.75
CA GLY A 175 36.01 -0.76 17.59
C GLY A 175 34.95 -1.77 18.04
N ALA A 176 33.81 -1.84 17.36
CA ALA A 176 32.78 -2.83 17.65
C ALA A 176 33.27 -4.22 17.21
N ALA A 177 33.26 -5.18 18.15
CA ALA A 177 33.43 -6.58 17.81
C ALA A 177 32.28 -7.01 16.87
N GLY A 178 32.57 -7.88 15.89
CA GLY A 178 31.54 -8.39 14.99
C GLY A 178 31.24 -7.50 13.76
N HIS A 179 32.22 -6.85 13.15
CA HIS A 179 32.02 -6.18 11.84
C HIS A 179 31.58 -7.15 10.71
N LEU A 180 31.69 -8.47 10.94
CA LEU A 180 31.16 -9.52 10.08
C LEU A 180 29.73 -9.95 10.46
N THR A 181 29.11 -9.31 11.45
CA THR A 181 27.78 -9.64 11.99
C THR A 181 26.66 -9.29 11.00
N PRO A 182 26.64 -8.10 10.36
CA PRO A 182 25.67 -7.82 9.30
C PRO A 182 26.01 -8.62 8.05
N VAL A 183 25.09 -9.48 7.63
CA VAL A 183 25.19 -10.30 6.42
C VAL A 183 24.20 -9.79 5.39
N LEU A 184 24.70 -9.37 4.23
CA LEU A 184 23.89 -9.07 3.07
C LEU A 184 23.55 -10.36 2.33
N LEU A 185 22.26 -10.66 2.25
CA LEU A 185 21.68 -11.71 1.45
C LEU A 185 21.07 -11.09 0.21
N LYS A 186 21.36 -11.67 -0.94
CA LYS A 186 20.81 -11.26 -2.22
C LYS A 186 19.90 -12.36 -2.74
N SER A 187 18.75 -11.97 -3.26
CA SER A 187 17.98 -12.90 -4.06
C SER A 187 18.72 -13.18 -5.36
N GLU A 188 18.92 -14.45 -5.72
CA GLU A 188 19.43 -14.82 -7.06
C GLU A 188 18.41 -14.52 -8.17
N ARG A 189 17.16 -14.23 -7.79
CA ARG A 189 16.18 -13.67 -8.70
C ARG A 189 16.47 -12.18 -8.86
N SER A 190 16.61 -11.72 -10.11
CA SER A 190 16.28 -10.31 -10.43
C SER A 190 14.93 -9.97 -9.78
N PRO A 191 14.61 -8.71 -9.40
CA PRO A 191 13.26 -8.37 -8.93
C PRO A 191 12.28 -8.76 -10.04
N GLN A 192 11.77 -9.97 -9.92
CA GLN A 192 10.66 -10.50 -10.66
C GLN A 192 9.55 -10.39 -9.62
N PRO A 193 8.49 -9.62 -9.90
CA PRO A 193 7.32 -9.64 -9.03
C PRO A 193 6.97 -11.11 -8.82
N THR A 194 6.95 -11.59 -7.58
CA THR A 194 6.60 -12.98 -7.31
C THR A 194 5.26 -13.22 -7.98
N PRO A 195 5.18 -14.04 -9.04
CA PRO A 195 3.89 -14.48 -9.52
C PRO A 195 3.39 -15.41 -8.43
N LEU A 196 2.25 -15.08 -7.83
CA LEU A 196 1.38 -16.09 -7.25
C LEU A 196 0.96 -16.99 -8.40
N ASP A 197 1.77 -17.98 -8.80
CA ASP A 197 1.34 -18.96 -9.79
C ASP A 197 0.20 -19.79 -9.18
N PRO A 198 -1.00 -19.80 -9.78
CA PRO A 198 -1.89 -20.94 -9.65
C PRO A 198 -1.23 -22.14 -10.36
N MET A 199 -1.54 -23.36 -9.89
CA MET A 199 -1.29 -24.61 -10.63
C MET A 199 -1.71 -24.51 -12.11
N PRO A 200 -1.14 -25.34 -13.00
CA PRO A 200 -1.00 -25.00 -14.40
C PRO A 200 -2.36 -24.90 -15.08
N MET A 201 -2.72 -23.69 -15.49
CA MET A 201 -3.66 -23.48 -16.57
C MET A 201 -3.12 -22.34 -17.44
N ASN A 202 -3.13 -22.60 -18.74
CA ASN A 202 -2.80 -21.76 -19.89
C ASN A 202 -2.90 -20.23 -19.71
N PRO A 203 -2.12 -19.46 -20.49
CA PRO A 203 -1.90 -18.03 -20.26
C PRO A 203 -3.22 -17.24 -20.36
N ALA A 204 -3.51 -16.44 -19.33
CA ALA A 204 -4.68 -15.56 -19.27
C ALA A 204 -4.32 -14.18 -18.67
N PRO A 205 -5.10 -13.12 -18.98
CA PRO A 205 -4.63 -11.73 -19.07
C PRO A 205 -4.61 -10.96 -17.74
N SER A 206 -3.88 -9.83 -17.75
CA SER A 206 -3.53 -8.94 -16.63
C SER A 206 -4.64 -8.65 -15.59
N THR A 207 -4.34 -8.89 -14.30
CA THR A 207 -5.25 -8.75 -13.14
C THR A 207 -4.93 -7.55 -12.24
N GLU A 208 -4.77 -6.35 -12.80
CA GLU A 208 -4.77 -5.13 -11.97
C GLU A 208 -6.20 -4.78 -11.52
N PRO A 209 -6.40 -4.33 -10.27
CA PRO A 209 -7.70 -3.86 -9.79
C PRO A 209 -8.19 -2.71 -10.67
N ILE A 210 -9.47 -2.75 -11.07
CA ILE A 210 -10.04 -1.67 -11.86
C ILE A 210 -10.32 -0.48 -10.95
N GLU A 211 -9.74 0.69 -11.25
CA GLU A 211 -10.08 1.93 -10.56
C GLU A 211 -11.55 2.29 -10.78
N VAL A 212 -12.26 2.59 -9.69
CA VAL A 212 -13.70 2.92 -9.71
C VAL A 212 -13.89 4.35 -9.20
N PHE A 213 -14.46 5.20 -10.04
CA PHE A 213 -14.94 6.52 -9.64
C PHE A 213 -16.43 6.44 -9.30
N ILE A 214 -16.86 7.06 -8.19
CA ILE A 214 -18.27 7.12 -7.79
C ILE A 214 -18.72 8.58 -7.88
N SER A 215 -19.51 8.91 -8.89
CA SER A 215 -20.12 10.24 -9.02
C SER A 215 -21.46 10.24 -8.28
N TYR A 216 -21.62 11.18 -7.35
CA TYR A 216 -22.83 11.35 -6.54
C TYR A 216 -23.00 12.84 -6.18
N SER A 217 -24.22 13.22 -5.83
CA SER A 217 -24.46 14.55 -5.25
C SER A 217 -24.09 14.54 -3.76
N HIS A 218 -23.32 15.53 -3.28
CA HIS A 218 -22.89 15.65 -1.87
C HIS A 218 -24.02 15.42 -0.85
N GLY A 219 -25.25 15.86 -1.15
CA GLY A 219 -26.38 15.64 -0.25
C GLY A 219 -26.84 14.17 -0.11
N ASP A 220 -26.32 13.26 -0.93
CA ASP A 220 -26.61 11.83 -0.92
C ASP A 220 -25.37 11.01 -0.48
N GLU A 221 -24.45 11.60 0.30
CA GLU A 221 -23.23 10.93 0.79
C GLU A 221 -23.54 9.62 1.53
N ASP A 222 -24.61 9.58 2.33
CA ASP A 222 -25.05 8.36 3.04
C ASP A 222 -25.28 7.18 2.08
N LEU A 223 -25.88 7.42 0.91
CA LEU A 223 -26.15 6.39 -0.09
C LEU A 223 -24.85 5.88 -0.74
N LYS A 224 -23.88 6.78 -0.93
CA LYS A 224 -22.55 6.44 -1.43
C LYS A 224 -21.77 5.63 -0.41
N ASP A 225 -21.86 5.98 0.87
CA ASP A 225 -21.19 5.27 1.96
C ASP A 225 -21.79 3.87 2.18
N GLU A 226 -23.11 3.72 2.09
CA GLU A 226 -23.80 2.41 2.10
C GLU A 226 -23.29 1.52 0.95
N LEU A 227 -23.27 2.03 -0.29
CA LEU A 227 -22.74 1.27 -1.43
C LEU A 227 -21.26 0.91 -1.26
N TYR A 228 -20.45 1.84 -0.74
CA TYR A 228 -19.02 1.60 -0.52
C TYR A 228 -18.75 0.44 0.45
N ILE A 229 -19.58 0.30 1.49
CA ILE A 229 -19.52 -0.84 2.42
C ILE A 229 -19.82 -2.15 1.67
N HIS A 230 -20.88 -2.17 0.86
CA HIS A 230 -21.28 -3.34 0.07
C HIS A 230 -20.24 -3.77 -0.97
N LEU A 231 -19.42 -2.82 -1.46
CA LEU A 231 -18.29 -3.11 -2.36
C LEU A 231 -17.10 -3.81 -1.68
N ALA A 232 -17.11 -3.99 -0.34
CA ALA A 232 -16.00 -4.58 0.41
C ALA A 232 -15.58 -5.96 -0.13
N GLY A 233 -16.52 -6.77 -0.60
CA GLY A 233 -16.22 -8.09 -1.19
C GLY A 233 -15.38 -7.97 -2.46
N LEU A 234 -15.73 -7.07 -3.38
CA LEU A 234 -14.98 -6.85 -4.62
C LEU A 234 -13.62 -6.18 -4.35
N ARG A 235 -13.56 -5.26 -3.37
CA ARG A 235 -12.33 -4.60 -2.93
C ARG A 235 -11.32 -5.58 -2.34
N ARG A 236 -11.76 -6.43 -1.41
CA ARG A 236 -10.90 -7.45 -0.77
C ARG A 236 -10.41 -8.50 -1.76
N GLN A 237 -11.16 -8.74 -2.83
CA GLN A 237 -10.76 -9.62 -3.93
C GLN A 237 -9.79 -8.95 -4.92
N GLY A 238 -9.40 -7.68 -4.70
CA GLY A 238 -8.53 -6.95 -5.62
C GLY A 238 -9.15 -6.75 -7.00
N LYS A 239 -10.47 -6.86 -7.13
CA LYS A 239 -11.17 -6.70 -8.42
C LYS A 239 -11.39 -5.23 -8.77
N ILE A 240 -11.57 -4.39 -7.75
CA ILE A 240 -11.84 -2.97 -7.89
C ILE A 240 -11.13 -2.14 -6.82
N GLN A 241 -10.87 -0.87 -7.14
CA GLN A 241 -10.37 0.14 -6.22
C GLN A 241 -11.26 1.39 -6.29
N PRO A 242 -12.31 1.49 -5.44
CA PRO A 242 -13.18 2.65 -5.38
C PRO A 242 -12.52 3.83 -4.68
N TRP A 243 -12.62 5.00 -5.28
CA TRP A 243 -12.12 6.24 -4.72
C TRP A 243 -12.97 6.72 -3.52
N GLN A 244 -12.34 7.46 -2.59
CA GLN A 244 -12.99 8.07 -1.42
C GLN A 244 -12.65 9.56 -1.35
N ASP A 245 -13.67 10.40 -1.50
CA ASP A 245 -13.55 11.87 -1.52
C ASP A 245 -12.96 12.49 -0.24
N ARG A 246 -12.99 11.77 0.89
CA ARG A 246 -12.48 12.25 2.19
C ARG A 246 -10.95 12.41 2.26
N GLN A 247 -10.23 12.17 1.16
CA GLN A 247 -8.78 12.31 1.05
C GLN A 247 -8.31 13.62 0.39
N ILE A 248 -9.22 14.56 0.06
CA ILE A 248 -8.81 15.85 -0.48
C ILE A 248 -8.24 16.71 0.66
N GLU A 249 -6.96 17.06 0.57
CA GLU A 249 -6.30 17.99 1.49
C GLU A 249 -7.03 19.33 1.52
N ALA A 250 -7.24 19.87 2.72
CA ALA A 250 -7.88 21.17 2.89
C ALA A 250 -7.05 22.26 2.18
N GLY A 251 -7.55 22.77 1.05
CA GLY A 251 -6.88 23.79 0.22
C GLY A 251 -6.48 23.35 -1.18
N ALA A 252 -6.62 22.07 -1.54
CA ALA A 252 -6.46 21.62 -2.93
C ALA A 252 -7.63 22.08 -3.82
N GLU A 253 -7.38 22.41 -5.09
CA GLU A 253 -8.45 22.70 -6.05
C GLU A 253 -9.27 21.43 -6.33
N TRP A 254 -10.36 21.29 -5.58
CA TRP A 254 -11.30 20.16 -5.58
C TRP A 254 -11.68 19.66 -6.98
N ASP A 255 -11.86 20.57 -7.94
CA ASP A 255 -12.23 20.27 -9.32
C ASP A 255 -11.12 19.58 -10.13
N ALA A 256 -9.84 19.88 -9.87
CA ALA A 256 -8.72 19.35 -10.62
C ALA A 256 -8.41 17.88 -10.25
N GLU A 257 -8.50 17.56 -8.95
CA GLU A 257 -8.28 16.20 -8.45
C GLU A 257 -9.44 15.27 -8.86
N ILE A 258 -10.68 15.72 -8.74
CA ILE A 258 -11.86 14.97 -9.21
C ILE A 258 -11.75 14.64 -10.69
N LYS A 259 -11.31 15.61 -11.50
CA LYS A 259 -11.09 15.39 -12.94
C LYS A 259 -10.00 14.35 -13.17
N ALA A 260 -8.86 14.42 -12.49
CA ALA A 260 -7.79 13.44 -12.64
C ALA A 260 -8.26 12.01 -12.33
N ARG A 261 -9.08 11.84 -11.28
CA ARG A 261 -9.66 10.53 -10.91
C ARG A 261 -10.73 10.04 -11.89
N LEU A 262 -11.55 10.97 -12.38
CA LEU A 262 -12.50 10.68 -13.46
C LEU A 262 -11.77 10.26 -14.74
N GLU A 263 -10.56 10.74 -15.03
CA GLU A 263 -9.78 10.35 -16.22
C GLU A 263 -9.06 9.00 -16.07
N SER A 264 -8.63 8.63 -14.87
CA SER A 264 -7.90 7.37 -14.64
C SER A 264 -8.83 6.16 -14.45
N ALA A 265 -10.06 6.38 -13.97
CA ALA A 265 -10.98 5.31 -13.62
C ALA A 265 -11.34 4.38 -14.79
N GLY A 266 -11.31 3.06 -14.59
CA GLY A 266 -11.77 2.08 -15.58
C GLY A 266 -13.28 1.82 -15.51
N ILE A 267 -13.90 2.04 -14.35
CA ILE A 267 -15.34 2.01 -14.15
C ILE A 267 -15.79 3.32 -13.50
N ILE A 268 -16.92 3.85 -13.96
CA ILE A 268 -17.53 5.06 -13.41
C ILE A 268 -18.95 4.71 -12.97
N LEU A 269 -19.23 4.79 -11.68
CA LEU A 269 -20.55 4.58 -11.10
C LEU A 269 -21.27 5.92 -10.97
N LEU A 270 -22.48 6.03 -11.52
CA LEU A 270 -23.31 7.23 -11.38
C LEU A 270 -24.45 6.93 -10.39
N LEU A 271 -24.46 7.57 -9.22
CA LEU A 271 -25.52 7.39 -8.23
C LEU A 271 -26.69 8.32 -8.55
N ILE A 272 -27.66 7.79 -9.29
CA ILE A 272 -28.77 8.58 -9.83
C ILE A 272 -29.83 8.82 -8.74
N THR A 273 -29.99 10.09 -8.41
CA THR A 273 -31.03 10.64 -7.52
C THR A 273 -31.63 11.89 -8.15
N PRO A 274 -32.79 12.39 -7.65
CA PRO A 274 -33.28 13.70 -8.06
C PRO A 274 -32.25 14.83 -7.88
N ARG A 275 -31.38 14.74 -6.87
CA ARG A 275 -30.33 15.76 -6.62
C ARG A 275 -29.18 15.64 -7.61
N PHE A 276 -28.82 14.42 -7.99
CA PHE A 276 -27.84 14.18 -9.04
C PHE A 276 -28.29 14.82 -10.37
N LEU A 277 -29.55 14.61 -10.76
CA LEU A 277 -30.11 15.16 -12.01
C LEU A 277 -30.30 16.69 -11.98
N ASN A 278 -30.46 17.27 -10.79
CA ASN A 278 -30.63 18.73 -10.60
C ASN A 278 -29.30 19.47 -10.39
N SER A 279 -28.16 18.78 -10.37
CA SER A 279 -26.85 19.39 -10.11
C SER A 279 -26.15 19.72 -11.42
N ASP A 280 -26.00 21.01 -11.75
CA ASP A 280 -25.32 21.48 -12.97
C ASP A 280 -23.88 20.91 -13.09
N TYR A 281 -23.17 20.76 -11.96
CA TYR A 281 -21.79 20.27 -11.96
C TYR A 281 -21.68 18.76 -12.27
N CYS A 282 -22.48 17.93 -11.57
CA CYS A 282 -22.47 16.47 -11.74
C CYS A 282 -23.09 16.06 -13.09
N PHE A 283 -24.13 16.77 -13.52
CA PHE A 283 -24.86 16.47 -14.74
C PHE A 283 -24.16 17.02 -15.99
N ASP A 284 -23.65 18.25 -15.99
CA ASP A 284 -23.12 18.81 -17.24
C ASP A 284 -21.65 18.48 -17.50
N LYS A 285 -20.80 18.39 -16.46
CA LYS A 285 -19.36 18.16 -16.67
C LYS A 285 -18.94 16.72 -16.46
N GLU A 286 -19.24 16.15 -15.30
CA GLU A 286 -18.78 14.80 -14.94
C GLU A 286 -19.50 13.72 -15.74
N MET A 287 -20.82 13.80 -15.85
CA MET A 287 -21.60 12.83 -16.61
C MET A 287 -21.28 12.88 -18.10
N GLN A 288 -21.18 14.08 -18.71
CA GLN A 288 -20.78 14.18 -20.12
C GLN A 288 -19.41 13.54 -20.35
N ARG A 289 -18.41 13.89 -19.53
CA ARG A 289 -17.07 13.33 -19.66
C ARG A 289 -17.03 11.82 -19.42
N ALA A 290 -17.78 11.32 -18.44
CA ALA A 290 -17.93 9.89 -18.20
C ALA A 290 -18.50 9.17 -19.42
N MET A 291 -19.51 9.75 -20.06
CA MET A 291 -20.12 9.20 -21.28
C MET A 291 -19.18 9.23 -22.48
N GLU A 292 -18.40 10.31 -22.67
CA GLU A 292 -17.35 10.35 -23.70
C GLU A 292 -16.34 9.22 -23.52
N ARG A 293 -15.85 9.01 -22.29
CA ARG A 293 -14.92 7.92 -21.98
C ARG A 293 -15.55 6.54 -22.21
N HIS A 294 -16.85 6.42 -21.96
CA HIS A 294 -17.60 5.20 -22.22
C HIS A 294 -17.72 4.88 -23.71
N GLU A 295 -18.07 5.87 -24.52
CA GLU A 295 -18.18 5.75 -25.97
C GLU A 295 -16.81 5.47 -26.61
N ALA A 296 -15.75 6.09 -26.09
CA ALA A 296 -14.38 5.84 -26.51
C ALA A 296 -13.83 4.47 -26.05
N GLY A 297 -14.58 3.73 -25.21
CA GLY A 297 -14.15 2.43 -24.67
C GLY A 297 -13.04 2.50 -23.62
N THR A 298 -12.70 3.71 -23.15
CA THR A 298 -11.64 3.95 -22.16
C THR A 298 -12.12 3.80 -20.71
N ALA A 299 -13.44 3.83 -20.49
CA ALA A 299 -14.08 3.52 -19.21
C ALA A 299 -15.43 2.81 -19.41
N ARG A 300 -15.94 2.17 -18.36
CA ARG A 300 -17.30 1.64 -18.34
C ARG A 300 -18.17 2.46 -17.39
N VAL A 301 -19.17 3.15 -17.92
CA VAL A 301 -20.16 3.83 -17.10
C VAL A 301 -21.27 2.86 -16.69
N ILE A 302 -21.64 2.88 -15.41
CA ILE A 302 -22.71 2.07 -14.83
C ILE A 302 -23.63 3.00 -14.02
N PRO A 303 -24.83 3.33 -14.54
CA PRO A 303 -25.81 4.09 -13.78
C PRO A 303 -26.46 3.22 -12.71
N ILE A 304 -26.53 3.72 -11.48
CA ILE A 304 -27.17 3.07 -10.34
C ILE A 304 -28.32 3.95 -9.87
N ILE A 305 -29.56 3.48 -10.06
CA ILE A 305 -30.77 4.18 -9.66
C ILE A 305 -30.93 4.05 -8.15
N MET A 306 -30.52 5.08 -7.41
CA MET A 306 -30.60 5.08 -5.96
C MET A 306 -32.00 5.51 -5.49
N LYS A 307 -32.60 6.52 -6.14
CA LYS A 307 -33.93 7.06 -5.80
C LYS A 307 -34.85 7.14 -7.04
N PRO A 308 -36.18 7.10 -6.88
CA PRO A 308 -37.12 7.35 -7.98
C PRO A 308 -36.86 8.73 -8.60
N CYS A 309 -36.65 8.77 -9.92
CA CYS A 309 -36.39 9.99 -10.68
C CYS A 309 -36.63 9.78 -12.18
N ASP A 310 -36.81 10.88 -12.91
CA ASP A 310 -37.03 10.87 -14.37
C ASP A 310 -35.69 10.89 -15.13
N TRP A 311 -35.06 9.72 -15.21
CA TRP A 311 -33.80 9.50 -15.92
C TRP A 311 -33.89 8.98 -17.38
N PRO A 312 -35.03 8.46 -17.91
CA PRO A 312 -35.06 7.95 -19.29
C PRO A 312 -34.62 8.94 -20.39
N GLY A 313 -34.69 10.24 -20.14
CA GLY A 313 -34.19 11.28 -21.05
C GLY A 313 -32.69 11.60 -20.94
N SER A 314 -31.96 10.97 -20.03
CA SER A 314 -30.56 11.30 -19.75
C SER A 314 -29.60 10.71 -20.81
N PRO A 315 -28.37 11.26 -20.97
CA PRO A 315 -27.36 10.72 -21.89
C PRO A 315 -26.98 9.25 -21.65
N PHE A 316 -27.14 8.76 -20.42
CA PHE A 316 -26.83 7.38 -20.04
C PHE A 316 -28.00 6.41 -20.20
N SER A 317 -29.18 6.86 -20.64
CA SER A 317 -30.39 6.02 -20.76
C SER A 317 -30.24 4.82 -21.69
N LYS A 318 -29.30 4.89 -22.63
CA LYS A 318 -28.90 3.78 -23.53
C LYS A 318 -28.11 2.66 -22.83
N LEU A 319 -27.64 2.89 -21.60
CA LEU A 319 -26.85 1.93 -20.84
C LEU A 319 -27.73 1.04 -19.98
N GLN A 320 -27.28 -0.18 -19.73
CA GLN A 320 -27.92 -1.04 -18.73
C GLN A 320 -27.71 -0.42 -17.34
N VAL A 321 -28.82 -0.09 -16.68
CA VAL A 321 -28.82 0.47 -15.32
C VAL A 321 -28.91 -0.64 -14.27
N LEU A 322 -28.46 -0.32 -13.06
CA LEU A 322 -28.63 -1.13 -11.84
C LEU A 322 -29.51 -0.37 -10.84
N PRO A 323 -30.18 -1.04 -9.89
CA PRO A 323 -30.40 -2.48 -9.80
C PRO A 323 -31.20 -3.03 -10.99
N LYS A 324 -31.36 -4.35 -11.07
CA LYS A 324 -32.17 -5.03 -12.08
C LYS A 324 -33.56 -4.40 -12.19
N ASP A 325 -34.09 -4.38 -13.42
CA ASP A 325 -35.39 -3.79 -13.78
C ASP A 325 -35.49 -2.28 -13.46
N ALA A 326 -34.35 -1.62 -13.26
CA ALA A 326 -34.23 -0.21 -12.89
C ALA A 326 -34.99 0.17 -11.61
N LYS A 327 -35.27 -0.80 -10.73
CA LYS A 327 -35.98 -0.57 -9.48
C LYS A 327 -35.09 0.22 -8.50
N PRO A 328 -35.46 1.45 -8.09
CA PRO A 328 -34.58 2.28 -7.26
C PRO A 328 -34.24 1.64 -5.92
N VAL A 329 -32.98 1.70 -5.49
CA VAL A 329 -32.49 1.08 -4.23
C VAL A 329 -33.37 1.44 -3.02
N THR A 330 -33.81 2.70 -2.89
CA THR A 330 -34.63 3.13 -1.74
C THR A 330 -36.05 2.56 -1.71
N THR A 331 -36.50 1.87 -2.77
CA THR A 331 -37.87 1.31 -2.89
C THR A 331 -37.93 -0.20 -2.69
N TRP A 332 -36.81 -0.84 -2.40
CA TRP A 332 -36.78 -2.25 -2.04
C TRP A 332 -37.26 -2.44 -0.60
N GLY A 333 -37.85 -3.62 -0.31
CA GLY A 333 -38.25 -3.97 1.05
C GLY A 333 -37.05 -4.12 1.97
N ASP A 334 -35.93 -4.59 1.41
CA ASP A 334 -34.62 -4.62 2.04
C ASP A 334 -33.61 -3.90 1.13
N ARG A 335 -32.89 -2.92 1.68
CA ARG A 335 -31.87 -2.15 0.94
C ARG A 335 -30.59 -2.94 0.74
N ASP A 336 -30.25 -3.86 1.64
CA ASP A 336 -29.07 -4.69 1.51
C ASP A 336 -29.22 -5.68 0.34
N GLU A 337 -30.43 -6.19 0.11
CA GLU A 337 -30.74 -7.00 -1.08
C GLU A 337 -30.58 -6.18 -2.38
N ALA A 338 -31.03 -4.93 -2.37
CA ALA A 338 -30.89 -4.03 -3.51
C ALA A 338 -29.42 -3.72 -3.82
N LEU A 339 -28.63 -3.40 -2.79
CA LEU A 339 -27.20 -3.12 -2.92
C LEU A 339 -26.41 -4.37 -3.30
N LEU A 340 -26.82 -5.56 -2.83
CA LEU A 340 -26.26 -6.82 -3.28
C LEU A 340 -26.49 -7.01 -4.79
N ASP A 341 -27.70 -6.75 -5.30
CA ASP A 341 -27.98 -6.84 -6.74
C ASP A 341 -27.09 -5.88 -7.55
N VAL A 342 -26.90 -4.65 -7.06
CA VAL A 342 -25.95 -3.67 -7.63
C VAL A 342 -24.53 -4.24 -7.65
N VAL A 343 -24.04 -4.77 -6.54
CA VAL A 343 -22.69 -5.36 -6.45
C VAL A 343 -22.53 -6.54 -7.41
N GLN A 344 -23.55 -7.38 -7.58
CA GLN A 344 -23.52 -8.47 -8.57
C GLN A 344 -23.48 -7.94 -10.00
N GLY A 345 -24.18 -6.84 -10.29
CA GLY A 345 -24.08 -6.13 -11.57
C GLY A 345 -22.68 -5.61 -11.85
N ILE A 346 -22.08 -4.92 -10.87
CA ILE A 346 -20.71 -4.40 -10.96
C ILE A 346 -19.71 -5.55 -11.14
N ARG A 347 -19.87 -6.65 -10.40
CA ARG A 347 -19.03 -7.85 -10.53
C ARG A 347 -18.99 -8.37 -11.97
N ARG A 348 -20.16 -8.52 -12.60
CA ARG A 348 -20.26 -8.94 -14.01
C ARG A 348 -19.56 -7.96 -14.95
N ALA A 349 -19.69 -6.66 -14.72
CA ALA A 349 -19.01 -5.64 -15.51
C ALA A 349 -17.48 -5.73 -15.37
N VAL A 350 -16.98 -5.93 -14.14
CA VAL A 350 -15.55 -6.13 -13.87
C VAL A 350 -15.03 -7.39 -14.56
N GLU A 351 -15.73 -8.51 -14.42
CA GLU A 351 -15.35 -9.78 -15.06
C GLU A 351 -15.33 -9.65 -16.59
N SER A 352 -16.30 -8.93 -17.18
CA SER A 352 -16.31 -8.64 -18.62
C SER A 352 -15.15 -7.75 -19.08
N LEU A 353 -14.73 -6.77 -18.27
CA LEU A 353 -13.59 -5.90 -18.60
C LEU A 353 -12.26 -6.65 -18.48
N GLN A 354 -12.13 -7.49 -17.47
CA GLN A 354 -10.96 -8.33 -17.26
C GLN A 354 -10.82 -9.40 -18.36
N ALA A 355 -11.94 -9.92 -18.89
CA ALA A 355 -11.94 -10.88 -19.99
C ALA A 355 -11.66 -10.27 -21.39
N LYS A 356 -11.65 -8.93 -21.51
CA LYS A 356 -11.37 -8.21 -22.77
C LYS A 356 -9.94 -7.67 -22.88
N LYS A 357 -9.21 -7.61 -21.76
CA LYS A 357 -7.74 -7.46 -21.76
C LYS A 357 -7.12 -8.78 -22.18
#